data_AF-A0A1V9G9Y4-F1
#
_entry.id   AF-A0A1V9G9Y4-F1
#
_cell.length_a   1.000
_cell.length_b   1.000
_cell.length_c   1.000
_cell.angle_alpha   90.00
_cell.angle_beta   90.00
_cell.angle_gamma   90.00
#
_symmetry.space_group_name_H-M   'P 1'
#
loop_
_entity.id
_entity.type
_entity.pdbx_description
1 polymer ?
#
loop_
_entity_poly.entity_id
_entity_poly.type
_entity_poly.pdbx_seq_one_letter_code
_entity_poly.pdbx_strand_id
1 'polypeptide(L)'
;MFDKLFGRGKKKPDNPDISFGRYSDNNKTVEKVRRWTDADNLFKQQSYYESIDAFFDYLADDKLGNVVLKRDNDSGTFQIFQGSKIVRGEFDKESLKAEITLAKMPQASVPVMRRLLEMNFSLYYSRYALDNDRLCMRFDSDIRAANPNKLYYGLKELAIKADKLDDLLVQEFAALQTVDTEHITEIPTTEKEVKYNFMMTWIRETLDYIATLDADKFSGGIAYLLLSLAFRIDYLICPDGKLLNELEKVVEIYYRKDEKQTMERNQGMMEGFKKLLAKSKEEVFPFLFRSKHTFAIVVPQHHQTVADAINAAAQNMAWYRDNSYPNIANNVMEYSLSFSQYSYSLPKPLSDLILLYFQINYRSYFEALGFTVPYYDQQGNQFNPETIRERIEEISETWKAKYPKLQFRMDTLKFNNLVTFNSSFSTEITFLNFDSN
;
A
#
# COMPACT_ATOMS: atom_id res chain seq x y z
N MET A 1 -26.85 -14.28 33.05
CA MET A 1 -26.34 -15.58 33.55
C MET A 1 -26.59 -16.74 32.55
N PHE A 2 -27.39 -16.54 31.50
CA PHE A 2 -27.59 -17.52 30.41
C PHE A 2 -26.63 -17.37 29.20
N ASP A 3 -25.92 -16.24 29.06
CA ASP A 3 -24.90 -16.07 28.00
C ASP A 3 -23.55 -16.77 28.27
N LYS A 4 -23.33 -17.27 29.49
CA LYS A 4 -22.08 -17.95 29.86
C LYS A 4 -22.09 -19.46 29.53
N LEU A 5 -23.20 -20.02 29.06
CA LEU A 5 -23.35 -21.47 28.86
C LEU A 5 -23.38 -21.93 27.38
N PHE A 6 -23.49 -21.01 26.40
CA PHE A 6 -23.53 -21.37 24.97
C PHE A 6 -22.56 -20.62 24.05
N GLY A 7 -21.74 -19.70 24.58
CA GLY A 7 -20.73 -18.99 23.81
C GLY A 7 -19.41 -19.74 23.69
N ARG A 8 -19.37 -20.89 22.99
CA ARG A 8 -18.09 -21.35 22.40
C ARG A 8 -17.78 -20.42 21.21
N GLY A 9 -17.36 -19.20 21.49
CA GLY A 9 -16.69 -18.38 20.49
C GLY A 9 -15.50 -19.19 19.98
N LYS A 10 -15.50 -19.56 18.70
CA LYS A 10 -14.31 -20.15 18.05
C LYS A 10 -13.14 -19.22 18.39
N LYS A 11 -12.10 -19.75 19.05
CA LYS A 11 -10.86 -18.99 19.25
C LYS A 11 -10.43 -18.51 17.86
N LYS A 12 -10.33 -17.19 17.68
CA LYS A 12 -9.81 -16.65 16.42
C LYS A 12 -8.44 -17.27 16.18
N PRO A 13 -8.14 -17.72 14.95
CA PRO A 13 -6.81 -18.23 14.63
C PRO A 13 -5.79 -17.16 15.00
N ASP A 14 -4.72 -17.60 15.68
CA ASP A 14 -3.63 -16.72 16.10
C ASP A 14 -2.76 -16.44 14.87
N ASN A 15 -3.27 -15.58 13.99
CA ASN A 15 -2.58 -15.23 12.75
C ASN A 15 -1.39 -14.32 13.08
N PRO A 16 -0.26 -14.46 12.36
CA PRO A 16 0.86 -13.54 12.47
C PRO A 16 0.43 -12.09 12.24
N ASP A 17 0.99 -11.16 13.02
CA ASP A 17 0.78 -9.72 12.84
C ASP A 17 1.62 -9.19 11.67
N ILE A 18 1.18 -9.52 10.46
CA ILE A 18 1.82 -9.12 9.20
C ILE A 18 0.81 -8.29 8.40
N SER A 19 1.21 -7.07 8.08
CA SER A 19 0.46 -6.19 7.18
C SER A 19 0.92 -6.39 5.73
N PHE A 20 -0.02 -6.24 4.79
CA PHE A 20 0.20 -6.40 3.35
C PHE A 20 -0.36 -5.19 2.60
N GLY A 21 0.26 -4.89 1.46
CA GLY A 21 -0.12 -3.78 0.60
C GLY A 21 0.29 -2.40 1.12
N ARG A 22 0.00 -1.41 0.30
CA ARG A 22 0.25 0.01 0.59
C ARG A 22 -0.76 0.53 1.61
N TYR A 23 -0.35 1.54 2.39
CA TYR A 23 -1.24 2.19 3.35
C TYR A 23 -2.39 2.94 2.64
N SER A 24 -3.59 2.80 3.19
CA SER A 24 -4.80 3.53 2.79
C SER A 24 -5.38 4.27 4.01
N ASP A 25 -5.54 5.59 3.86
CA ASP A 25 -6.19 6.47 4.85
C ASP A 25 -7.72 6.48 4.69
N ASN A 26 -8.28 5.74 3.73
CA ASN A 26 -9.73 5.56 3.54
C ASN A 26 -10.37 4.64 4.60
N ASN A 27 -9.57 4.13 5.54
CA ASN A 27 -9.93 3.12 6.52
C ASN A 27 -10.41 3.68 7.85
N LYS A 28 -10.62 5.01 7.95
CA LYS A 28 -11.10 5.65 9.18
C LYS A 28 -12.50 5.16 9.56
N THR A 29 -12.73 4.95 10.86
CA THR A 29 -14.06 4.63 11.39
C THR A 29 -14.98 5.83 11.31
N VAL A 30 -16.29 5.63 11.55
CA VAL A 30 -17.28 6.72 11.58
C VAL A 30 -16.90 7.76 12.63
N GLU A 31 -16.42 7.32 13.80
CA GLU A 31 -15.97 8.18 14.89
C GLU A 31 -14.76 9.03 14.47
N LYS A 32 -13.74 8.42 13.85
CA LYS A 32 -12.57 9.14 13.38
C LYS A 32 -12.94 10.16 12.30
N VAL A 33 -13.82 9.81 11.35
CA VAL A 33 -14.31 10.77 10.34
C VAL A 33 -15.00 11.96 10.99
N ARG A 34 -15.74 11.77 12.08
CA ARG A 34 -16.40 12.86 12.82
C ARG A 34 -15.41 13.86 13.42
N ARG A 35 -14.21 13.41 13.82
CA ARG A 35 -13.14 14.27 14.35
C ARG A 35 -12.66 15.31 13.36
N TRP A 36 -12.72 15.02 12.05
CA TRP A 36 -12.48 16.03 11.01
C TRP A 36 -13.48 17.19 11.09
N THR A 37 -14.77 16.85 11.19
CA THR A 37 -15.85 17.84 11.32
C THR A 37 -15.71 18.64 12.62
N ASP A 38 -15.35 17.98 13.72
CA ASP A 38 -15.07 18.66 14.98
C ASP A 38 -13.92 19.66 14.83
N ALA A 39 -12.81 19.25 14.20
CA ALA A 39 -11.66 20.10 13.95
C ALA A 39 -12.03 21.35 13.15
N ASP A 40 -12.82 21.20 12.08
CA ASP A 40 -13.26 22.32 11.25
C ASP A 40 -14.18 23.29 12.00
N ASN A 41 -15.11 22.77 12.79
CA ASN A 41 -16.01 23.59 13.62
C ASN A 41 -15.26 24.36 14.72
N LEU A 42 -14.34 23.68 15.42
CA LEU A 42 -13.52 24.29 16.46
C LEU A 42 -12.63 25.41 15.89
N PHE A 43 -12.08 25.21 14.70
CA PHE A 43 -11.28 26.23 14.02
C PHE A 43 -12.11 27.48 13.70
N LYS A 44 -13.32 27.30 13.17
CA LYS A 44 -14.26 28.41 12.89
C LYS A 44 -14.66 29.19 14.14
N GLN A 45 -14.66 28.53 15.30
CA GLN A 45 -14.92 29.13 16.62
C GLN A 45 -13.66 29.77 17.24
N GLN A 46 -12.52 29.77 16.55
CA GLN A 46 -11.22 30.25 17.04
C GLN A 46 -10.64 29.44 18.21
N SER A 47 -11.17 28.24 18.46
CA SER A 47 -10.62 27.25 19.40
C SER A 47 -9.52 26.45 18.72
N TYR A 48 -8.40 27.11 18.40
CA TYR A 48 -7.37 26.59 17.51
C TYR A 48 -6.68 25.32 18.05
N TYR A 49 -6.42 25.25 19.35
CA TYR A 49 -5.68 24.13 19.92
C TYR A 49 -6.55 22.87 20.05
N GLU A 50 -7.82 23.04 20.41
CA GLU A 50 -8.80 21.95 20.41
C GLU A 50 -9.07 21.46 18.97
N SER A 51 -9.05 22.38 18.00
CA SER A 51 -9.09 22.02 16.58
C SER A 51 -7.88 21.18 16.17
N ILE A 52 -6.68 21.54 16.62
CA ILE A 52 -5.44 20.78 16.39
C ILE A 52 -5.54 19.38 17.02
N ASP A 53 -6.04 19.24 18.25
CA ASP A 53 -6.23 17.94 18.88
C ASP A 53 -7.19 17.05 18.08
N ALA A 54 -8.33 17.61 17.65
CA ALA A 54 -9.30 16.88 16.83
C ALA A 54 -8.72 16.49 15.45
N PHE A 55 -7.91 17.36 14.86
CA PHE A 55 -7.23 17.10 13.59
C PHE A 55 -6.21 15.97 13.70
N PHE A 56 -5.34 15.97 14.71
CA PHE A 56 -4.38 14.89 14.90
C PHE A 56 -5.04 13.58 15.32
N ASP A 57 -6.14 13.63 16.06
CA ASP A 57 -6.94 12.44 16.36
C ASP A 57 -7.57 11.84 15.08
N TYR A 58 -8.04 12.68 14.15
CA TYR A 58 -8.45 12.23 12.82
C TYR A 58 -7.31 11.52 12.07
N LEU A 59 -6.10 12.11 12.07
CA LEU A 59 -4.92 11.54 11.39
C LEU A 59 -4.43 10.23 12.03
N ALA A 60 -4.57 10.10 13.35
CA ALA A 60 -4.09 8.95 14.10
C ALA A 60 -4.77 7.64 13.66
N ASP A 61 -3.95 6.62 13.46
CA ASP A 61 -4.29 5.21 13.43
C ASP A 61 -3.79 4.60 14.73
N ASP A 62 -4.72 4.33 15.65
CA ASP A 62 -4.39 3.93 17.02
C ASP A 62 -3.69 2.57 17.08
N LYS A 63 -3.89 1.71 16.06
CA LYS A 63 -3.21 0.40 15.97
C LYS A 63 -1.76 0.57 15.51
N LEU A 64 -1.53 1.44 14.54
CA LEU A 64 -0.18 1.70 14.01
C LEU A 64 0.63 2.63 14.93
N GLY A 65 -0.04 3.50 15.69
CA GLY A 65 0.63 4.55 16.46
C GLY A 65 1.47 5.44 15.54
N ASN A 66 0.86 5.89 14.44
CA ASN A 66 1.47 6.69 13.36
C ASN A 66 1.53 8.20 13.66
N VAL A 67 0.86 8.65 14.73
CA VAL A 67 0.86 10.04 15.19
C VAL A 67 1.14 10.06 16.69
N VAL A 68 2.04 10.95 17.11
CA VAL A 68 2.30 11.26 18.51
C VAL A 68 2.07 12.75 18.71
N LEU A 69 1.17 13.12 19.61
CA LEU A 69 0.89 14.51 19.97
C LEU A 69 1.15 14.69 21.47
N LYS A 70 1.94 15.70 21.82
CA LYS A 70 2.20 16.12 23.20
C LYS A 70 1.85 17.59 23.33
N ARG A 71 0.70 17.87 23.95
CA ARG A 71 0.19 19.22 24.15
C ARG A 71 0.41 19.67 25.60
N ASP A 72 0.85 20.91 25.78
CA ASP A 72 0.83 21.66 27.03
C ASP A 72 0.07 22.97 26.81
N ASN A 73 -1.21 22.97 27.16
CA ASN A 73 -2.12 24.10 27.04
C ASN A 73 -2.19 24.72 25.64
N ASP A 74 -1.45 25.80 25.41
CA ASP A 74 -1.42 26.61 24.18
C ASP A 74 -0.17 26.36 23.34
N SER A 75 0.60 25.33 23.68
CA SER A 75 1.75 24.87 22.91
C SER A 75 1.80 23.35 22.85
N GLY A 76 2.60 22.81 21.93
CA GLY A 76 2.79 21.38 21.84
C GLY A 76 3.78 20.96 20.78
N THR A 77 4.11 19.67 20.81
CA THR A 77 4.96 19.01 19.82
C THR A 77 4.23 17.81 19.24
N PHE A 78 4.55 17.48 17.99
CA PHE A 78 3.99 16.32 17.33
C PHE A 78 5.01 15.58 16.46
N GLN A 79 4.73 14.31 16.24
CA GLN A 79 5.45 13.46 15.29
C GLN A 79 4.43 12.75 14.40
N ILE A 80 4.69 12.75 13.10
CA ILE A 80 3.93 11.98 12.11
C ILE A 80 4.90 11.03 11.42
N PHE A 81 4.57 9.75 11.42
CA PHE A 81 5.36 8.73 10.73
C PHE A 81 4.84 8.52 9.31
N GLN A 82 5.75 8.52 8.34
CA GLN A 82 5.48 8.25 6.94
C GLN A 82 6.64 7.47 6.33
N GLY A 83 6.42 6.17 6.10
CA GLY A 83 7.42 5.30 5.49
C GLY A 83 8.71 5.28 6.31
N SER A 84 9.81 5.60 5.65
CA SER A 84 11.14 5.68 6.24
C SER A 84 11.40 6.98 7.00
N LYS A 85 10.41 7.88 7.12
CA LYS A 85 10.58 9.22 7.70
C LYS A 85 9.65 9.57 8.85
N ILE A 86 10.10 10.58 9.60
CA ILE A 86 9.36 11.23 10.68
C ILE A 86 9.28 12.72 10.39
N VAL A 87 8.06 13.24 10.23
CA VAL A 87 7.79 14.67 10.32
C VAL A 87 7.73 15.04 11.79
N ARG A 88 8.52 16.03 12.20
CA ARG A 88 8.55 16.56 13.56
C ARG A 88 8.05 17.99 13.53
N GLY A 89 7.15 18.34 14.42
CA GLY A 89 6.62 19.69 14.47
C GLY A 89 6.28 20.17 15.85
N GLU A 90 6.02 21.46 15.92
CA GLU A 90 5.67 22.20 17.12
C GLU A 90 4.62 23.25 16.77
N PHE A 91 3.83 23.64 17.77
CA PHE A 91 2.91 24.76 17.64
C PHE A 91 2.83 25.55 18.95
N ASP A 92 2.47 26.82 18.82
CA ASP A 92 2.29 27.78 19.90
C ASP A 92 1.19 28.80 19.55
N LYS A 93 1.17 29.93 20.26
CA LYS A 93 0.21 31.04 20.07
C LYS A 93 0.35 31.77 18.75
N GLU A 94 1.49 31.64 18.08
CA GLU A 94 1.80 32.38 16.87
C GLU A 94 1.70 31.47 15.65
N SER A 95 2.24 30.25 15.75
CA SER A 95 2.46 29.42 14.56
C SER A 95 2.43 27.93 14.84
N LEU A 96 2.23 27.17 13.77
CA LEU A 96 2.52 25.75 13.69
C LEU A 96 3.63 25.54 12.66
N LYS A 97 4.67 24.80 13.04
CA LYS A 97 5.83 24.49 12.20
C LYS A 97 6.04 22.98 12.16
N ALA A 98 6.44 22.47 11.00
CA ALA A 98 6.80 21.08 10.80
C ALA A 98 8.06 21.00 9.94
N GLU A 99 8.96 20.10 10.29
CA GLU A 99 10.15 19.81 9.51
C GLU A 99 10.43 18.31 9.41
N ILE A 100 11.19 17.95 8.39
CA ILE A 100 11.65 16.60 8.15
C ILE A 100 13.06 16.67 7.59
N THR A 101 13.96 15.85 8.14
CA THR A 101 15.33 15.76 7.64
C THR A 101 15.39 14.76 6.49
N LEU A 102 15.94 15.18 5.36
CA LEU A 102 16.13 14.30 4.20
C LEU A 102 17.48 13.59 4.30
N ALA A 103 18.56 14.38 4.43
CA ALA A 103 19.93 13.90 4.46
C ALA A 103 20.88 14.93 5.07
N LYS A 104 22.09 14.50 5.42
CA LYS A 104 23.21 15.42 5.68
C LYS A 104 24.02 15.65 4.42
N MET A 105 24.39 16.90 4.18
CA MET A 105 25.24 17.38 3.10
C MET A 105 26.48 18.07 3.71
N PRO A 106 27.47 17.29 4.19
CA PRO A 106 28.66 17.83 4.87
C PRO A 106 29.53 18.69 3.95
N GLN A 107 29.45 18.47 2.64
CA GLN A 107 30.11 19.28 1.63
C GLN A 107 29.06 19.89 0.71
N ALA A 108 29.12 21.20 0.51
CA ALA A 108 28.19 21.91 -0.35
C ALA A 108 28.22 21.36 -1.79
N SER A 109 27.04 21.07 -2.34
CA SER A 109 26.87 20.54 -3.69
C SER A 109 25.94 21.43 -4.51
N VAL A 110 26.51 22.18 -5.46
CA VAL A 110 25.74 23.06 -6.37
C VAL A 110 24.68 22.29 -7.16
N PRO A 111 24.96 21.09 -7.73
CA PRO A 111 23.94 20.30 -8.42
C PRO A 111 22.74 19.95 -7.53
N VAL A 112 23.00 19.55 -6.28
CA VAL A 112 21.95 19.24 -5.30
C VAL A 112 21.11 20.49 -5.02
N MET A 113 21.76 21.62 -4.72
CA MET A 113 21.06 22.87 -4.41
C MET A 113 20.20 23.37 -5.58
N ARG A 114 20.69 23.28 -6.82
CA ARG A 114 19.92 23.65 -8.01
C ARG A 114 18.68 22.77 -8.17
N ARG A 115 18.84 21.46 -8.01
CA ARG A 115 17.72 20.51 -8.10
C ARG A 115 16.64 20.81 -7.07
N LEU A 116 17.02 21.06 -5.82
CA LEU A 116 16.08 21.38 -4.75
C LEU A 116 15.33 22.71 -5.01
N LEU A 117 16.03 23.72 -5.53
CA LEU A 117 15.41 24.98 -5.94
C LEU A 117 14.40 24.78 -7.07
N GLU A 118 14.72 23.98 -8.09
CA GLU A 118 13.78 23.62 -9.16
C GLU A 118 12.54 22.92 -8.60
N MET A 119 12.74 22.00 -7.66
CA MET A 119 11.65 21.24 -7.06
C MET A 119 10.73 22.10 -6.17
N ASN A 120 11.26 23.15 -5.53
CA ASN A 120 10.44 24.09 -4.77
C ASN A 120 9.35 24.76 -5.61
N PHE A 121 9.55 24.96 -6.92
CA PHE A 121 8.52 25.53 -7.81
C PHE A 121 7.32 24.59 -8.03
N SER A 122 7.44 23.31 -7.65
CA SER A 122 6.37 22.31 -7.77
C SER A 122 5.62 22.04 -6.46
N LEU A 123 6.00 22.69 -5.36
CA LEU A 123 5.40 22.52 -4.04
C LEU A 123 4.42 23.65 -3.74
N TYR A 124 3.29 23.32 -3.09
CA TYR A 124 2.25 24.27 -2.75
C TYR A 124 2.31 24.75 -1.30
N TYR A 125 2.73 23.88 -0.37
CA TYR A 125 2.67 24.13 1.06
C TYR A 125 4.03 24.06 1.74
N SER A 126 4.91 23.20 1.25
CA SER A 126 6.21 22.90 1.84
C SER A 126 7.36 23.44 0.98
N ARG A 127 8.57 23.42 1.53
CA ARG A 127 9.79 23.84 0.83
C ARG A 127 11.00 23.05 1.27
N TYR A 128 11.89 22.71 0.35
CA TYR A 128 13.26 22.31 0.66
C TYR A 128 14.03 23.50 1.24
N ALA A 129 14.79 23.22 2.28
CA ALA A 129 15.66 24.16 2.96
C ALA A 129 16.98 23.48 3.33
N LEU A 130 18.03 24.30 3.41
CA LEU A 130 19.31 23.89 3.97
C LEU A 130 19.44 24.56 5.34
N ASP A 131 19.59 23.74 6.38
CA ASP A 131 19.80 24.17 7.76
C ASP A 131 21.19 23.72 8.21
N ASN A 132 22.17 24.61 8.10
CA ASN A 132 23.59 24.28 8.21
C ASN A 132 24.00 23.22 7.17
N ASP A 133 24.40 22.03 7.61
CA ASP A 133 24.72 20.87 6.76
C ASP A 133 23.54 19.93 6.57
N ARG A 134 22.35 20.26 7.11
CA ARG A 134 21.16 19.41 7.08
C ARG A 134 20.22 19.83 5.96
N LEU A 135 20.04 18.94 4.99
CA LEU A 135 18.99 19.09 3.99
C LEU A 135 17.65 18.67 4.62
N CYS A 136 16.67 19.58 4.64
CA CYS A 136 15.36 19.34 5.21
C CYS A 136 14.24 19.86 4.31
N MET A 137 13.01 19.43 4.59
CA MET A 137 11.81 20.13 4.13
C MET A 137 11.09 20.76 5.32
N ARG A 138 10.41 21.89 5.07
CA ARG A 138 9.68 22.65 6.09
C ARG A 138 8.29 23.03 5.61
N PHE A 139 7.35 23.04 6.55
CA PHE A 139 6.01 23.59 6.44
C PHE A 139 5.77 24.48 7.65
N ASP A 140 5.13 25.63 7.45
CA ASP A 140 4.70 26.49 8.54
C ASP A 140 3.42 27.25 8.20
N SER A 141 2.70 27.64 9.25
CA SER A 141 1.51 28.45 9.15
C SER A 141 1.35 29.29 10.42
N ASP A 142 0.90 30.53 10.26
CA ASP A 142 0.28 31.28 11.36
C ASP A 142 -0.87 30.44 11.94
N ILE A 143 -1.00 30.42 13.27
CA ILE A 143 -1.99 29.59 13.97
C ILE A 143 -3.42 29.93 13.55
N ARG A 144 -3.71 31.20 13.24
CA ARG A 144 -5.02 31.68 12.80
C ARG A 144 -5.33 31.31 11.35
N ALA A 145 -4.32 30.86 10.60
CA ALA A 145 -4.45 30.36 9.24
C ALA A 145 -4.31 28.83 9.14
N ALA A 146 -4.02 28.14 10.26
CA ALA A 146 -3.75 26.71 10.35
C ALA A 146 -5.05 25.87 10.38
N ASN A 147 -5.94 26.09 9.40
CA ASN A 147 -7.19 25.33 9.32
C ASN A 147 -6.91 23.84 8.97
N PRO A 148 -7.81 22.90 9.33
CA PRO A 148 -7.61 21.47 9.12
C PRO A 148 -7.28 21.07 7.67
N ASN A 149 -7.89 21.70 6.67
CA ASN A 149 -7.57 21.43 5.26
C ASN A 149 -6.12 21.81 4.94
N LYS A 150 -5.69 23.02 5.33
CA LYS A 150 -4.32 23.49 5.11
C LYS A 150 -3.31 22.58 5.82
N LEU A 151 -3.60 22.18 7.06
CA LEU A 151 -2.75 21.27 7.81
C LEU A 151 -2.66 19.89 7.15
N TYR A 152 -3.80 19.32 6.72
CA TYR A 152 -3.82 18.02 6.04
C TYR A 152 -2.95 18.06 4.78
N TYR A 153 -3.20 18.99 3.86
CA TYR A 153 -2.45 19.04 2.60
C TYR A 153 -0.99 19.45 2.79
N GLY A 154 -0.71 20.36 3.73
CA GLY A 154 0.66 20.76 4.04
C GLY A 154 1.51 19.65 4.64
N LEU A 155 0.98 18.94 5.63
CA LEU A 155 1.67 17.81 6.25
C LEU A 155 1.74 16.60 5.32
N LYS A 156 0.70 16.36 4.49
CA LYS A 156 0.69 15.32 3.47
C LYS A 156 1.75 15.56 2.40
N GLU A 157 1.83 16.78 1.86
CA GLU A 157 2.86 17.14 0.87
C GLU A 157 4.26 16.98 1.48
N LEU A 158 4.48 17.52 2.69
CA LEU A 158 5.74 17.41 3.40
C LEU A 158 6.18 15.95 3.60
N ALA A 159 5.29 15.11 4.12
CA ALA A 159 5.61 13.73 4.47
C ALA A 159 5.85 12.85 3.22
N ILE A 160 4.96 12.89 2.23
CA ILE A 160 5.05 12.03 1.05
C ILE A 160 6.23 12.43 0.16
N LYS A 161 6.49 13.73 -0.01
CA LYS A 161 7.61 14.19 -0.82
C LYS A 161 8.94 13.81 -0.18
N ALA A 162 9.06 13.98 1.14
CA ALA A 162 10.27 13.65 1.86
C ALA A 162 10.62 12.16 1.81
N ASP A 163 9.63 11.29 2.01
CA ASP A 163 9.76 9.82 1.95
C ASP A 163 10.09 9.29 0.53
N LYS A 164 9.69 10.01 -0.52
CA LYS A 164 10.04 9.63 -1.90
C LYS A 164 11.43 10.13 -2.32
N LEU A 165 11.87 11.24 -1.76
CA LEU A 165 13.05 11.96 -2.25
C LEU A 165 14.33 11.65 -1.53
N ASP A 166 14.28 11.28 -0.25
CA ASP A 166 15.48 10.82 0.43
C ASP A 166 16.11 9.62 -0.29
N ASP A 167 15.27 8.66 -0.73
CA ASP A 167 15.67 7.51 -1.50
C ASP A 167 16.35 7.91 -2.81
N LEU A 168 15.74 8.84 -3.55
CA LEU A 168 16.23 9.27 -4.85
C LEU A 168 17.52 10.09 -4.71
N LEU A 169 17.55 11.03 -3.77
CA LEU A 169 18.67 11.94 -3.57
C LEU A 169 19.91 11.19 -3.05
N VAL A 170 19.75 10.25 -2.10
CA VAL A 170 20.89 9.46 -1.59
C VAL A 170 21.45 8.54 -2.69
N GLN A 171 20.59 8.00 -3.56
CA GLN A 171 21.05 7.18 -4.70
C GLN A 171 21.79 8.01 -5.76
N GLU A 172 21.31 9.22 -6.05
CA GLU A 172 21.87 10.09 -7.08
C GLU A 172 23.13 10.84 -6.60
N PHE A 173 23.24 11.11 -5.30
CA PHE A 173 24.31 11.94 -4.75
C PHE A 173 25.05 11.25 -3.60
N ALA A 174 26.22 10.68 -3.92
CA ALA A 174 27.12 10.04 -2.95
C ALA A 174 27.59 10.96 -1.80
N ALA A 175 27.40 12.29 -1.93
CA ALA A 175 27.71 13.27 -0.90
C ALA A 175 26.68 13.28 0.25
N LEU A 176 25.55 12.59 0.13
CA LEU A 176 24.47 12.60 1.10
C LEU A 176 24.52 11.40 2.05
N GLN A 177 24.22 11.63 3.33
CA GLN A 177 24.12 10.59 4.35
C GLN A 177 22.67 10.44 4.82
N THR A 178 22.20 9.19 4.95
CA THR A 178 20.90 8.85 5.51
C THR A 178 20.84 9.18 7.02
N VAL A 179 19.66 9.57 7.49
CA VAL A 179 19.38 9.88 8.89
C VAL A 179 17.99 9.39 9.28
N ASP A 180 17.72 9.32 10.59
CA ASP A 180 16.39 9.07 11.16
C ASP A 180 15.76 7.71 10.76
N THR A 181 16.52 6.62 10.80
CA THR A 181 15.98 5.26 10.53
C THR A 181 15.52 4.51 11.79
N GLU A 182 15.62 5.14 12.97
CA GLU A 182 15.42 4.49 14.28
C GLU A 182 13.96 4.05 14.55
N HIS A 183 12.98 4.63 13.87
CA HIS A 183 11.55 4.28 14.03
C HIS A 183 11.10 3.12 13.15
N ILE A 184 11.95 2.68 12.22
CA ILE A 184 11.67 1.54 11.36
C ILE A 184 11.68 0.28 12.22
N THR A 185 10.63 -0.53 12.11
CA THR A 185 10.52 -1.78 12.87
C THR A 185 11.14 -2.91 12.07
N GLU A 186 12.25 -3.46 12.55
CA GLU A 186 12.85 -4.64 11.93
C GLU A 186 11.90 -5.84 12.02
N ILE A 187 11.74 -6.55 10.90
CA ILE A 187 10.99 -7.80 10.87
C ILE A 187 11.91 -9.00 11.17
N PRO A 188 11.38 -10.09 11.77
CA PRO A 188 12.18 -11.27 12.07
C PRO A 188 12.93 -11.80 10.84
N THR A 189 14.16 -12.29 11.02
CA THR A 189 14.95 -12.87 9.93
C THR A 189 14.20 -14.02 9.23
N THR A 190 13.41 -14.80 9.97
CA THR A 190 12.55 -15.85 9.40
C THR A 190 11.54 -15.31 8.39
N GLU A 191 10.93 -14.15 8.68
CA GLU A 191 10.02 -13.47 7.75
C GLU A 191 10.76 -12.92 6.52
N LYS A 192 11.94 -12.31 6.71
CA LYS A 192 12.80 -11.84 5.61
C LYS A 192 13.16 -12.98 4.66
N GLU A 193 13.55 -14.12 5.22
CA GLU A 193 13.87 -15.34 4.49
C GLU A 193 12.69 -15.84 3.64
N VAL A 194 11.50 -15.94 4.24
CA VAL A 194 10.28 -16.35 3.51
C VAL A 194 9.99 -15.38 2.36
N LYS A 195 9.94 -14.07 2.65
CA LYS A 195 9.70 -13.02 1.65
C LYS A 195 10.70 -13.09 0.50
N TYR A 196 12.00 -13.17 0.79
CA TYR A 196 13.05 -13.29 -0.22
C TYR A 196 12.89 -14.56 -1.07
N ASN A 197 12.72 -15.72 -0.44
CA ASN A 197 12.65 -16.99 -1.16
C ASN A 197 11.44 -17.04 -2.11
N PHE A 198 10.27 -16.58 -1.66
CA PHE A 198 9.08 -16.53 -2.51
C PHE A 198 9.19 -15.48 -3.62
N MET A 199 9.75 -14.31 -3.34
CA MET A 199 10.02 -13.30 -4.37
C MET A 199 10.90 -13.88 -5.49
N MET A 200 12.01 -14.53 -5.14
CA MET A 200 12.92 -15.14 -6.13
C MET A 200 12.26 -16.28 -6.90
N THR A 201 11.47 -17.12 -6.22
CA THR A 201 10.73 -18.21 -6.85
C THR A 201 9.69 -17.68 -7.84
N TRP A 202 8.85 -16.72 -7.45
CA TRP A 202 7.84 -16.16 -8.35
C TRP A 202 8.44 -15.47 -9.57
N ILE A 203 9.54 -14.74 -9.40
CA ILE A 203 10.24 -14.12 -10.54
C ILE A 203 10.77 -15.21 -11.49
N ARG A 204 11.44 -16.24 -10.95
CA ARG A 204 12.00 -17.33 -11.75
C ARG A 204 10.91 -18.09 -12.51
N GLU A 205 9.89 -18.56 -11.82
CA GLU A 205 8.78 -19.32 -12.41
C GLU A 205 8.06 -18.54 -13.50
N THR A 206 7.85 -17.23 -13.30
CA THR A 206 7.21 -16.37 -14.30
C THR A 206 8.07 -16.21 -15.55
N LEU A 207 9.37 -15.95 -15.38
CA LEU A 207 10.30 -15.81 -16.51
C LEU A 207 10.47 -17.13 -17.28
N ASP A 208 10.57 -18.25 -16.57
CA ASP A 208 10.68 -19.59 -17.16
C ASP A 208 9.41 -19.94 -17.94
N TYR A 209 8.23 -19.64 -17.39
CA TYR A 209 6.97 -19.85 -18.09
C TYR A 209 6.86 -18.98 -19.35
N ILE A 210 7.23 -17.69 -19.27
CA ILE A 210 7.23 -16.79 -20.43
C ILE A 210 8.15 -17.30 -21.54
N ALA A 211 9.30 -17.89 -21.19
CA ALA A 211 10.23 -18.46 -22.18
C ALA A 211 9.64 -19.63 -22.99
N THR A 212 8.53 -20.24 -22.53
CA THR A 212 7.80 -21.29 -23.27
C THR A 212 6.75 -20.73 -24.25
N LEU A 213 6.47 -19.43 -24.20
CA LEU A 213 5.42 -18.78 -24.99
C LEU A 213 5.99 -18.10 -26.25
N ASP A 214 5.17 -18.03 -27.29
CA ASP A 214 5.46 -17.23 -28.49
C ASP A 214 5.29 -15.74 -28.15
N ALA A 215 6.41 -15.00 -28.14
CA ALA A 215 6.44 -13.61 -27.67
C ALA A 215 5.58 -12.65 -28.50
N ASP A 216 5.33 -12.95 -29.78
CA ASP A 216 4.51 -12.14 -30.66
C ASP A 216 3.03 -12.41 -30.40
N LYS A 217 2.65 -13.69 -30.45
CA LYS A 217 1.25 -14.12 -30.25
C LYS A 217 0.74 -13.85 -28.84
N PHE A 218 1.60 -13.98 -27.83
CA PHE A 218 1.24 -13.82 -26.41
C PHE A 218 1.71 -12.50 -25.82
N SER A 219 2.07 -11.50 -26.63
CA SER A 219 2.55 -10.21 -26.14
C SER A 219 1.65 -9.59 -25.05
N GLY A 220 0.32 -9.62 -25.22
CA GLY A 220 -0.63 -9.19 -24.19
C GLY A 220 -0.65 -10.07 -22.94
N GLY A 221 -0.62 -11.40 -23.10
CA GLY A 221 -0.61 -12.35 -21.99
C GLY A 221 0.66 -12.26 -21.15
N ILE A 222 1.81 -12.06 -21.81
CA ILE A 222 3.12 -11.83 -21.18
C ILE A 222 3.10 -10.52 -20.39
N ALA A 223 2.49 -9.46 -20.91
CA ALA A 223 2.33 -8.21 -20.18
C ALA A 223 1.55 -8.41 -18.87
N TYR A 224 0.44 -9.16 -18.92
CA TYR A 224 -0.33 -9.48 -17.72
C TYR A 224 0.49 -10.26 -16.68
N LEU A 225 1.25 -11.28 -17.10
CA LEU A 225 2.12 -12.06 -16.21
C LEU A 225 3.18 -11.19 -15.52
N LEU A 226 3.79 -10.25 -16.25
CA LEU A 226 4.85 -9.39 -15.72
C LEU A 226 4.28 -8.31 -14.79
N LEU A 227 3.13 -7.71 -15.13
CA LEU A 227 2.48 -6.70 -14.30
C LEU A 227 1.87 -7.30 -13.03
N SER A 228 1.19 -8.45 -13.12
CA SER A 228 0.66 -9.14 -11.94
C SER A 228 1.79 -9.53 -10.99
N LEU A 229 2.92 -10.02 -11.51
CA LEU A 229 4.10 -10.31 -10.71
C LEU A 229 4.61 -9.06 -9.97
N ALA A 230 4.71 -7.92 -10.65
CA ALA A 230 5.17 -6.68 -10.02
C ALA A 230 4.25 -6.27 -8.86
N PHE A 231 2.93 -6.24 -9.11
CA PHE A 231 1.96 -5.85 -8.10
C PHE A 231 1.81 -6.86 -6.96
N ARG A 232 2.01 -8.16 -7.23
CA ARG A 232 2.07 -9.19 -6.20
C ARG A 232 3.28 -9.00 -5.28
N ILE A 233 4.45 -8.69 -5.85
CA ILE A 233 5.65 -8.40 -5.05
C ILE A 233 5.41 -7.14 -4.20
N ASP A 234 4.92 -6.05 -4.80
CA ASP A 234 4.56 -4.82 -4.07
C ASP A 234 3.59 -5.13 -2.91
N TYR A 235 2.55 -5.91 -3.17
CA TYR A 235 1.50 -6.20 -2.19
C TYR A 235 1.91 -7.20 -1.10
N LEU A 236 2.58 -8.30 -1.44
CA LEU A 236 2.87 -9.39 -0.50
C LEU A 236 4.24 -9.27 0.15
N ILE A 237 5.25 -8.83 -0.60
CA ILE A 237 6.62 -8.66 -0.09
C ILE A 237 6.72 -7.32 0.64
N CYS A 238 6.02 -6.29 0.16
CA CYS A 238 6.07 -4.92 0.68
C CYS A 238 7.51 -4.43 0.79
N PRO A 239 8.29 -4.43 -0.32
CA PRO A 239 9.62 -3.85 -0.30
C PRO A 239 9.50 -2.34 -0.02
N ASP A 240 10.54 -1.78 0.58
CA ASP A 240 10.66 -0.35 0.82
C ASP A 240 11.95 0.18 0.17
N GLY A 241 12.17 1.50 0.19
CA GLY A 241 13.41 2.11 -0.24
C GLY A 241 13.83 1.79 -1.69
N LYS A 242 15.12 1.50 -1.88
CA LYS A 242 15.70 1.19 -3.20
C LYS A 242 15.04 -0.01 -3.89
N LEU A 243 14.68 -1.06 -3.13
CA LEU A 243 14.08 -2.26 -3.72
C LEU A 243 12.69 -1.96 -4.29
N LEU A 244 11.88 -1.18 -3.57
CA LEU A 244 10.59 -0.69 -4.08
C LEU A 244 10.78 0.16 -5.33
N ASN A 245 11.70 1.13 -5.31
CA ASN A 245 11.98 1.98 -6.46
C ASN A 245 12.39 1.20 -7.71
N GLU A 246 13.20 0.14 -7.56
CA GLU A 246 13.56 -0.73 -8.68
C GLU A 246 12.36 -1.51 -9.22
N LEU A 247 11.44 -1.96 -8.35
CA LEU A 247 10.20 -2.61 -8.76
C LEU A 247 9.25 -1.63 -9.49
N GLU A 248 9.10 -0.40 -8.99
CA GLU A 248 8.29 0.64 -9.63
C GLU A 248 8.83 0.99 -11.03
N LYS A 249 10.15 1.00 -11.21
CA LYS A 249 10.77 1.18 -12.54
C LYS A 249 10.40 0.07 -13.52
N VAL A 250 10.21 -1.17 -13.06
CA VAL A 250 9.70 -2.26 -13.92
C VAL A 250 8.30 -1.93 -14.42
N VAL A 251 7.42 -1.49 -13.53
CA VAL A 251 6.05 -1.09 -13.87
C VAL A 251 6.06 0.12 -14.83
N GLU A 252 6.92 1.11 -14.57
CA GLU A 252 7.03 2.32 -15.40
C GLU A 252 7.39 2.01 -16.86
N ILE A 253 8.23 1.00 -17.12
CA ILE A 253 8.59 0.57 -18.48
C ILE A 253 7.33 0.27 -19.30
N TYR A 254 6.34 -0.37 -18.70
CA TYR A 254 5.10 -0.72 -19.41
C TYR A 254 4.17 0.48 -19.60
N TYR A 255 4.11 1.42 -18.66
CA TYR A 255 3.18 2.56 -18.75
C TYR A 255 3.79 3.81 -19.38
N ARG A 256 5.08 3.78 -19.76
CA ARG A 256 5.76 4.89 -20.40
C ARG A 256 5.02 5.33 -21.67
N LYS A 257 4.88 6.64 -21.85
CA LYS A 257 4.26 7.25 -23.03
C LYS A 257 5.31 7.46 -24.12
N ASP A 258 5.75 6.36 -24.72
CA ASP A 258 6.67 6.33 -25.86
C ASP A 258 6.11 5.47 -27.00
N GLU A 259 6.81 5.42 -28.13
CA GLU A 259 6.41 4.69 -29.33
C GLU A 259 6.69 3.18 -29.26
N LYS A 260 7.19 2.66 -28.12
CA LYS A 260 7.57 1.25 -28.00
C LYS A 260 6.36 0.34 -28.00
N GLN A 261 6.46 -0.75 -28.77
CA GLN A 261 5.44 -1.79 -28.83
C GLN A 261 5.42 -2.63 -27.54
N THR A 262 4.31 -3.33 -27.30
CA THR A 262 4.12 -4.20 -26.13
C THR A 262 5.24 -5.23 -25.98
N MET A 263 5.73 -5.80 -27.09
CA MET A 263 6.82 -6.78 -27.07
C MET A 263 8.13 -6.17 -26.52
N GLU A 264 8.48 -4.96 -26.95
CA GLU A 264 9.66 -4.25 -26.46
C GLU A 264 9.52 -3.87 -24.98
N ARG A 265 8.32 -3.46 -24.56
CA ARG A 265 8.02 -3.19 -23.14
C ARG A 265 8.17 -4.45 -22.29
N ASN A 266 7.68 -5.59 -22.77
CA ASN A 266 7.84 -6.88 -22.10
C ASN A 266 9.30 -7.27 -21.95
N GLN A 267 10.12 -7.07 -22.98
CA GLN A 267 11.56 -7.32 -22.90
C GLN A 267 12.22 -6.45 -21.81
N GLY A 268 11.92 -5.15 -21.78
CA GLY A 268 12.44 -4.25 -20.74
C GLY A 268 12.01 -4.66 -19.33
N MET A 269 10.75 -5.08 -19.14
CA MET A 269 10.28 -5.59 -17.85
C MET A 269 11.01 -6.87 -17.44
N MET A 270 11.18 -7.82 -18.36
CA MET A 270 11.93 -9.06 -18.09
C MET A 270 13.39 -8.78 -17.69
N GLU A 271 14.05 -7.80 -18.31
CA GLU A 271 15.38 -7.36 -17.91
C GLU A 271 15.39 -6.78 -16.49
N GLY A 272 14.39 -5.97 -16.15
CA GLY A 272 14.20 -5.46 -14.79
C GLY A 272 14.07 -6.58 -13.76
N PHE A 273 13.22 -7.58 -14.03
CA PHE A 273 13.07 -8.75 -13.16
C PHE A 273 14.33 -9.61 -13.07
N LYS A 274 15.09 -9.77 -14.17
CA LYS A 274 16.39 -10.47 -14.13
C LYS A 274 17.39 -9.77 -13.21
N LYS A 275 17.39 -8.43 -13.18
CA LYS A 275 18.22 -7.66 -12.23
C LYS A 275 17.79 -7.88 -10.78
N LEU A 276 16.48 -7.92 -10.52
CA LEU A 276 15.96 -8.24 -9.18
C LEU A 276 16.33 -9.67 -8.76
N LEU A 277 16.22 -10.64 -9.67
CA LEU A 277 16.53 -12.05 -9.44
C LEU A 277 18.01 -12.30 -9.11
N ALA A 278 18.91 -11.43 -9.61
CA ALA A 278 20.34 -11.53 -9.36
C ALA A 278 20.78 -11.03 -7.97
N LYS A 279 19.88 -10.39 -7.20
CA LYS A 279 20.22 -9.81 -5.90
C LYS A 279 20.42 -10.87 -4.83
N SER A 280 21.47 -10.66 -4.05
CA SER A 280 21.75 -11.42 -2.83
C SER A 280 20.78 -11.07 -1.69
N LYS A 281 20.79 -11.85 -0.62
CA LYS A 281 19.98 -11.57 0.59
C LYS A 281 20.44 -10.28 1.26
N GLU A 282 21.75 -10.05 1.27
CA GLU A 282 22.42 -8.88 1.83
C GLU A 282 21.96 -7.58 1.13
N GLU A 283 21.62 -7.66 -0.16
CA GLU A 283 21.09 -6.53 -0.92
C GLU A 283 19.59 -6.31 -0.74
N VAL A 284 18.82 -7.33 -0.32
CA VAL A 284 17.36 -7.28 -0.21
C VAL A 284 16.90 -7.02 1.23
N PHE A 285 17.50 -7.69 2.21
CA PHE A 285 17.07 -7.68 3.61
C PHE A 285 17.01 -6.29 4.25
N PRO A 286 17.91 -5.33 3.93
CA PRO A 286 17.82 -3.97 4.45
C PRO A 286 16.54 -3.22 4.03
N PHE A 287 15.88 -3.67 2.96
CA PHE A 287 14.65 -3.06 2.42
C PHE A 287 13.38 -3.83 2.80
N LEU A 288 13.50 -4.81 3.71
CA LEU A 288 12.39 -5.58 4.24
C LEU A 288 12.21 -5.22 5.72
N PHE A 289 11.35 -4.23 5.97
CA PHE A 289 11.04 -3.75 7.31
C PHE A 289 9.57 -3.31 7.39
N ARG A 290 9.08 -3.09 8.61
CA ARG A 290 7.76 -2.50 8.85
C ARG A 290 7.92 -1.00 9.08
N SER A 291 7.28 -0.21 8.23
CA SER A 291 7.15 1.24 8.35
C SER A 291 5.74 1.65 8.74
N LYS A 292 5.62 2.83 9.36
CA LYS A 292 4.33 3.42 9.73
C LYS A 292 3.98 4.50 8.72
N HIS A 293 2.70 4.60 8.37
CA HIS A 293 2.22 5.59 7.42
C HIS A 293 1.04 6.36 7.98
N THR A 294 0.93 7.62 7.57
CA THR A 294 -0.17 8.51 7.96
C THR A 294 -0.98 8.96 6.76
N PHE A 295 -0.34 9.10 5.60
CA PHE A 295 -0.98 9.52 4.38
C PHE A 295 -0.88 8.44 3.31
N ALA A 296 -1.99 8.18 2.63
CA ALA A 296 -1.97 7.38 1.42
C ALA A 296 -1.22 8.12 0.31
N ILE A 297 -0.34 7.41 -0.38
CA ILE A 297 0.38 7.90 -1.56
C ILE A 297 -0.46 7.84 -2.84
N VAL A 298 -1.56 7.10 -2.79
CA VAL A 298 -2.56 6.95 -3.84
C VAL A 298 -3.87 7.60 -3.41
N VAL A 299 -4.68 8.00 -4.39
CA VAL A 299 -5.98 8.63 -4.15
C VAL A 299 -7.10 7.59 -4.10
N PRO A 300 -8.16 7.84 -3.32
CA PRO A 300 -9.35 7.00 -3.38
C PRO A 300 -10.01 7.11 -4.77
N GLN A 301 -10.67 6.03 -5.20
CA GLN A 301 -11.46 5.98 -6.42
C GLN A 301 -12.86 5.46 -6.14
N HIS A 302 -13.81 5.81 -7.02
CA HIS A 302 -15.13 5.20 -7.00
C HIS A 302 -15.02 3.68 -7.26
N HIS A 303 -15.86 2.90 -6.60
CA HIS A 303 -15.85 1.44 -6.77
C HIS A 303 -16.10 1.00 -8.22
N GLN A 304 -16.87 1.79 -8.98
CA GLN A 304 -17.09 1.55 -10.40
C GLN A 304 -15.76 1.42 -11.18
N THR A 305 -14.73 2.19 -10.85
CA THR A 305 -13.42 2.11 -11.50
C THR A 305 -12.75 0.75 -11.27
N VAL A 306 -12.93 0.15 -10.09
CA VAL A 306 -12.45 -1.20 -9.78
C VAL A 306 -13.30 -2.24 -10.51
N ALA A 307 -14.63 -2.08 -10.50
CA ALA A 307 -15.54 -2.96 -11.21
C ALA A 307 -15.24 -3.00 -12.73
N ASP A 308 -14.99 -1.85 -13.35
CA ASP A 308 -14.63 -1.74 -14.76
C ASP A 308 -13.30 -2.44 -15.07
N ALA A 309 -12.29 -2.28 -14.20
CA ALA A 309 -11.02 -2.98 -14.34
C ALA A 309 -11.17 -4.50 -14.26
N ILE A 310 -11.99 -5.00 -13.33
CA ILE A 310 -12.29 -6.44 -13.20
C ILE A 310 -13.06 -6.94 -14.43
N ASN A 311 -14.06 -6.20 -14.90
CA ASN A 311 -14.85 -6.58 -16.09
C ASN A 311 -13.99 -6.62 -17.36
N ALA A 312 -13.10 -5.64 -17.54
CA ALA A 312 -12.14 -5.63 -18.65
C ALA A 312 -11.18 -6.82 -18.57
N ALA A 313 -10.66 -7.14 -17.38
CA ALA A 313 -9.83 -8.32 -17.17
C ALA A 313 -10.60 -9.62 -17.44
N ALA A 314 -11.86 -9.73 -17.02
CA ALA A 314 -12.68 -10.91 -17.28
C ALA A 314 -12.90 -11.17 -18.77
N GLN A 315 -13.10 -10.11 -19.58
CA GLN A 315 -13.18 -10.21 -21.03
C GLN A 315 -11.87 -10.73 -21.64
N ASN A 316 -10.73 -10.16 -21.22
CA ASN A 316 -9.41 -10.57 -21.70
C ASN A 316 -9.02 -11.99 -21.25
N MET A 317 -9.47 -12.40 -20.07
CA MET A 317 -9.22 -13.72 -19.49
C MET A 317 -9.92 -14.85 -20.27
N ALA A 318 -11.12 -14.59 -20.80
CA ALA A 318 -11.97 -15.61 -21.43
C ALA A 318 -11.24 -16.41 -22.53
N TRP A 319 -10.48 -15.73 -23.38
CA TRP A 319 -9.71 -16.40 -24.44
C TRP A 319 -8.67 -17.37 -23.88
N TYR A 320 -7.93 -16.97 -22.83
CA TYR A 320 -6.91 -17.83 -22.21
C TYR A 320 -7.53 -19.04 -21.52
N ARG A 321 -8.69 -18.87 -20.87
CA ARG A 321 -9.44 -19.98 -20.27
C ARG A 321 -9.88 -20.98 -21.33
N ASP A 322 -10.49 -20.49 -22.42
CA ASP A 322 -11.10 -21.35 -23.45
C ASP A 322 -10.03 -22.04 -24.32
N ASN A 323 -8.81 -21.52 -24.36
CA ASN A 323 -7.67 -22.09 -25.08
C ASN A 323 -6.67 -22.84 -24.17
N SER A 324 -7.08 -23.25 -22.96
CA SER A 324 -6.27 -24.07 -22.04
C SER A 324 -4.98 -23.40 -21.53
N TYR A 325 -5.01 -22.09 -21.29
CA TYR A 325 -3.94 -21.32 -20.62
C TYR A 325 -4.39 -20.85 -19.22
N PRO A 326 -4.66 -21.75 -18.25
CA PRO A 326 -5.22 -21.39 -16.95
C PRO A 326 -4.30 -20.48 -16.13
N ASN A 327 -2.98 -20.60 -16.28
CA ASN A 327 -2.02 -19.74 -15.58
C ASN A 327 -2.14 -18.26 -16.03
N ILE A 328 -2.22 -18.03 -17.34
CA ILE A 328 -2.42 -16.68 -17.88
C ILE A 328 -3.80 -16.16 -17.47
N ALA A 329 -4.84 -17.00 -17.57
CA ALA A 329 -6.19 -16.62 -17.17
C ALA A 329 -6.25 -16.15 -15.70
N ASN A 330 -5.61 -16.87 -14.77
CA ASN A 330 -5.52 -16.47 -13.37
C ASN A 330 -4.77 -15.16 -13.18
N ASN A 331 -3.63 -14.97 -13.87
CA ASN A 331 -2.84 -13.74 -13.77
C ASN A 331 -3.57 -12.52 -14.34
N VAL A 332 -4.40 -12.68 -15.37
CA VAL A 332 -5.25 -11.59 -15.88
C VAL A 332 -6.25 -11.13 -14.81
N MET A 333 -6.87 -12.07 -14.09
CA MET A 333 -7.79 -11.73 -12.98
C MET A 333 -7.04 -11.10 -11.81
N GLU A 334 -5.91 -11.68 -11.39
CA GLU A 334 -5.06 -11.13 -10.35
C GLU A 334 -4.60 -9.71 -10.69
N TYR A 335 -4.23 -9.46 -11.95
CA TYR A 335 -3.82 -8.13 -12.41
C TYR A 335 -4.86 -7.08 -12.05
N SER A 336 -6.15 -7.32 -12.30
CA SER A 336 -7.19 -6.32 -11.98
C SER A 336 -7.26 -5.96 -10.49
N LEU A 337 -7.15 -6.96 -9.61
CA LEU A 337 -7.22 -6.77 -8.16
C LEU A 337 -5.95 -6.13 -7.61
N SER A 338 -4.79 -6.64 -8.02
CA SER A 338 -3.48 -6.18 -7.59
C SER A 338 -3.15 -4.78 -8.13
N PHE A 339 -3.49 -4.48 -9.38
CA PHE A 339 -3.41 -3.14 -9.96
C PHE A 339 -4.27 -2.14 -9.20
N SER A 340 -5.50 -2.54 -8.81
CA SER A 340 -6.39 -1.67 -8.04
C SER A 340 -5.81 -1.36 -6.65
N GLN A 341 -5.18 -2.34 -5.99
CA GLN A 341 -4.46 -2.12 -4.73
C GLN A 341 -3.24 -1.23 -4.89
N TYR A 342 -2.49 -1.42 -5.97
CA TYR A 342 -1.29 -0.63 -6.25
C TYR A 342 -1.63 0.84 -6.54
N SER A 343 -2.73 1.08 -7.25
CA SER A 343 -3.05 2.37 -7.85
C SER A 343 -4.00 3.23 -7.03
N TYR A 344 -4.81 2.64 -6.14
CA TYR A 344 -5.93 3.34 -5.48
C TYR A 344 -5.95 3.13 -3.97
N SER A 345 -6.42 4.14 -3.24
CA SER A 345 -6.72 4.04 -1.80
C SER A 345 -8.07 3.34 -1.61
N LEU A 346 -8.05 2.01 -1.63
CA LEU A 346 -9.26 1.18 -1.55
C LEU A 346 -9.88 1.19 -0.14
N PRO A 347 -11.22 1.03 -0.02
CA PRO A 347 -11.86 0.73 1.26
C PRO A 347 -11.29 -0.54 1.90
N LYS A 348 -11.10 -0.54 3.22
CA LYS A 348 -10.57 -1.70 3.95
C LYS A 348 -11.28 -3.03 3.66
N PRO A 349 -12.62 -3.13 3.66
CA PRO A 349 -13.29 -4.41 3.38
C PRO A 349 -12.93 -4.97 1.99
N LEU A 350 -12.79 -4.12 0.97
CA LEU A 350 -12.31 -4.55 -0.34
C LEU A 350 -10.86 -5.06 -0.27
N SER A 351 -10.01 -4.34 0.48
CA SER A 351 -8.63 -4.78 0.70
C SER A 351 -8.52 -6.12 1.43
N ASP A 352 -9.40 -6.37 2.39
CA ASP A 352 -9.45 -7.63 3.14
C ASP A 352 -9.95 -8.80 2.26
N LEU A 353 -10.89 -8.54 1.34
CA LEU A 353 -11.32 -9.52 0.34
C LEU A 353 -10.19 -9.84 -0.64
N ILE A 354 -9.42 -8.85 -1.07
CA ILE A 354 -8.23 -9.07 -1.92
C ILE A 354 -7.15 -9.84 -1.15
N LEU A 355 -6.96 -9.58 0.15
CA LEU A 355 -6.06 -10.38 0.97
C LEU A 355 -6.52 -11.85 1.04
N LEU A 356 -7.83 -12.10 1.22
CA LEU A 356 -8.39 -13.46 1.18
C LEU A 356 -8.11 -14.13 -0.18
N TYR A 357 -8.28 -13.39 -1.29
CA TYR A 357 -7.92 -13.87 -2.62
C TYR A 357 -6.44 -14.31 -2.69
N PHE A 358 -5.51 -13.51 -2.16
CA PHE A 358 -4.09 -13.87 -2.12
C PHE A 358 -3.82 -15.06 -1.18
N GLN A 359 -4.49 -15.15 -0.04
CA GLN A 359 -4.36 -16.27 0.91
C GLN A 359 -4.78 -17.61 0.30
N ILE A 360 -5.75 -17.57 -0.62
CA ILE A 360 -6.19 -18.74 -1.39
C ILE A 360 -5.19 -19.08 -2.50
N ASN A 361 -4.79 -18.09 -3.31
CA ASN A 361 -3.95 -18.32 -4.49
C ASN A 361 -2.47 -18.59 -4.15
N TYR A 362 -1.97 -18.07 -3.03
CA TYR A 362 -0.56 -18.18 -2.61
C TYR A 362 -0.43 -18.86 -1.25
N ARG A 363 -1.21 -19.92 -1.01
CA ARG A 363 -1.29 -20.62 0.28
C ARG A 363 0.08 -20.91 0.89
N SER A 364 1.01 -21.48 0.12
CA SER A 364 2.35 -21.87 0.58
C SER A 364 3.16 -20.69 1.15
N TYR A 365 2.97 -19.48 0.61
CA TYR A 365 3.60 -18.27 1.13
C TYR A 365 3.05 -17.91 2.51
N PHE A 366 1.71 -17.90 2.65
CA PHE A 366 1.06 -17.61 3.92
C PHE A 366 1.35 -18.71 4.97
N GLU A 367 1.43 -19.98 4.58
CA GLU A 367 1.87 -21.07 5.46
C GLU A 367 3.27 -20.84 6.00
N ALA A 368 4.22 -20.50 5.12
CA ALA A 368 5.60 -20.22 5.50
C ALA A 368 5.72 -19.01 6.42
N LEU A 369 4.81 -18.04 6.30
CA LEU A 369 4.70 -16.91 7.23
C LEU A 369 4.03 -17.24 8.57
N GLY A 370 3.45 -18.44 8.73
CA GLY A 370 2.80 -18.90 9.95
C GLY A 370 1.28 -18.79 9.97
N PHE A 371 0.62 -18.48 8.85
CA PHE A 371 -0.84 -18.48 8.77
C PHE A 371 -1.37 -19.92 8.74
N THR A 372 -2.26 -20.25 9.66
CA THR A 372 -2.72 -21.64 9.85
C THR A 372 -4.05 -21.96 9.19
N VAL A 373 -4.80 -20.97 8.71
CA VAL A 373 -6.15 -21.17 8.18
C VAL A 373 -6.08 -21.80 6.76
N PRO A 374 -6.62 -23.01 6.55
CA PRO A 374 -6.49 -23.71 5.27
C PRO A 374 -7.68 -23.39 4.35
N TYR A 375 -7.60 -22.28 3.61
CA TYR A 375 -8.66 -21.93 2.65
C TYR A 375 -8.66 -22.79 1.39
N TYR A 376 -7.48 -23.23 0.95
CA TYR A 376 -7.30 -24.04 -0.25
C TYR A 376 -6.07 -24.95 -0.11
N ASP A 377 -6.24 -26.22 -0.48
CA ASP A 377 -5.17 -27.20 -0.62
C ASP A 377 -4.75 -27.31 -2.09
N GLN A 378 -3.52 -26.91 -2.37
CA GLN A 378 -2.94 -26.92 -3.71
C GLN A 378 -2.66 -28.35 -4.22
N GLN A 379 -2.36 -29.31 -3.33
CA GLN A 379 -2.04 -30.68 -3.75
C GLN A 379 -3.31 -31.45 -4.14
N GLY A 380 -4.37 -31.32 -3.35
CA GLY A 380 -5.66 -31.93 -3.61
C GLY A 380 -6.56 -31.15 -4.59
N ASN A 381 -6.21 -29.89 -4.91
CA ASN A 381 -7.10 -28.93 -5.58
C ASN A 381 -8.46 -28.84 -4.86
N GLN A 382 -8.43 -28.70 -3.53
CA GLN A 382 -9.63 -28.70 -2.69
C GLN A 382 -9.76 -27.36 -1.95
N PHE A 383 -10.90 -26.71 -2.11
CA PHE A 383 -11.24 -25.54 -1.31
C PHE A 383 -11.85 -25.95 0.02
N ASN A 384 -11.80 -25.05 1.00
CA ASN A 384 -12.62 -25.13 2.21
C ASN A 384 -13.71 -24.04 2.18
N PRO A 385 -14.88 -24.30 1.55
CA PRO A 385 -15.92 -23.30 1.34
C PRO A 385 -16.40 -22.68 2.64
N GLU A 386 -16.54 -23.47 3.71
CA GLU A 386 -17.02 -22.98 5.00
C GLU A 386 -16.07 -21.94 5.59
N THR A 387 -14.76 -22.19 5.57
CA THR A 387 -13.80 -21.24 6.14
C THR A 387 -13.67 -19.97 5.30
N ILE A 388 -13.81 -20.09 3.98
CA ILE A 388 -13.85 -18.95 3.06
C ILE A 388 -15.09 -18.09 3.35
N ARG A 389 -16.28 -18.70 3.46
CA ARG A 389 -17.53 -18.00 3.76
C ARG A 389 -17.49 -17.31 5.12
N GLU A 390 -17.04 -18.01 6.16
CA GLU A 390 -16.85 -17.44 7.50
C GLU A 390 -15.94 -16.20 7.46
N ARG A 391 -14.87 -16.22 6.65
CA ARG A 391 -13.97 -15.07 6.51
C ARG A 391 -14.63 -13.90 5.78
N ILE A 392 -15.40 -14.14 4.72
CA ILE A 392 -16.13 -13.09 3.99
C ILE A 392 -17.19 -12.44 4.90
N GLU A 393 -17.88 -13.25 5.70
CA GLU A 393 -18.87 -12.77 6.68
C GLU A 393 -18.21 -11.89 7.75
N GLU A 394 -17.09 -12.34 8.32
CA GLU A 394 -16.33 -11.56 9.30
C GLU A 394 -15.91 -10.19 8.74
N ILE A 395 -15.41 -10.16 7.49
CA ILE A 395 -15.02 -8.90 6.83
C ILE A 395 -16.24 -7.98 6.68
N SER A 396 -17.37 -8.52 6.22
CA SER A 396 -18.58 -7.74 5.96
C SER A 396 -19.17 -7.17 7.26
N GLU A 397 -19.31 -7.99 8.30
CA GLU A 397 -19.87 -7.58 9.59
C GLU A 397 -18.97 -6.57 10.32
N THR A 398 -17.64 -6.69 10.20
CA THR A 398 -16.69 -5.72 10.79
C THR A 398 -16.92 -4.29 10.29
N TRP A 399 -17.35 -4.15 9.03
CA TRP A 399 -17.48 -2.85 8.35
C TRP A 399 -18.93 -2.39 8.15
N LYS A 400 -19.91 -3.17 8.61
CA LYS A 400 -21.35 -2.93 8.42
C LYS A 400 -21.82 -1.57 8.94
N ALA A 401 -21.24 -1.09 10.04
CA ALA A 401 -21.58 0.22 10.59
C ALA A 401 -21.22 1.38 9.65
N LYS A 402 -20.14 1.23 8.86
CA LYS A 402 -19.69 2.24 7.88
C LYS A 402 -20.31 2.03 6.50
N TYR A 403 -20.51 0.79 6.11
CA TYR A 403 -21.03 0.37 4.80
C TYR A 403 -22.24 -0.56 4.97
N PRO A 404 -23.43 -0.04 5.31
CA PRO A 404 -24.61 -0.86 5.58
C PRO A 404 -25.13 -1.62 4.36
N LYS A 405 -24.79 -1.16 3.14
CA LYS A 405 -25.13 -1.80 1.87
C LYS A 405 -24.08 -2.80 1.37
N LEU A 406 -23.00 -3.02 2.14
CA LEU A 406 -21.96 -3.97 1.78
C LEU A 406 -22.52 -5.40 1.85
N GLN A 407 -22.66 -6.03 0.68
CA GLN A 407 -23.15 -7.40 0.57
C GLN A 407 -22.30 -8.19 -0.42
N PHE A 408 -21.78 -9.34 0.02
CA PHE A 408 -21.09 -10.30 -0.82
C PHE A 408 -21.95 -11.57 -0.96
N ARG A 409 -22.37 -11.92 -2.18
CA ARG A 409 -23.23 -13.10 -2.40
C ARG A 409 -22.38 -14.37 -2.45
N MET A 410 -22.40 -15.13 -1.37
CA MET A 410 -21.52 -16.31 -1.22
C MET A 410 -22.02 -17.56 -1.95
N ASP A 411 -23.29 -17.58 -2.36
CA ASP A 411 -23.93 -18.68 -3.09
C ASP A 411 -23.49 -18.74 -4.56
N THR A 412 -22.96 -17.65 -5.11
CA THR A 412 -22.48 -17.58 -6.49
C THR A 412 -21.04 -18.10 -6.66
N LEU A 413 -20.29 -18.22 -5.56
CA LEU A 413 -18.90 -18.69 -5.56
C LEU A 413 -18.79 -20.13 -6.09
N LYS A 414 -17.82 -20.35 -6.99
CA LYS A 414 -17.54 -21.65 -7.60
C LYS A 414 -16.22 -22.21 -7.07
N PHE A 415 -16.24 -23.44 -6.59
CA PHE A 415 -15.08 -24.07 -5.93
C PHE A 415 -14.49 -25.23 -6.73
N ASN A 416 -14.70 -25.26 -8.05
CA ASN A 416 -14.27 -26.37 -8.91
C ASN A 416 -12.75 -26.39 -9.14
N ASN A 417 -12.17 -25.22 -9.41
CA ASN A 417 -10.75 -24.98 -9.57
C ASN A 417 -10.46 -23.48 -9.41
N LEU A 418 -9.18 -23.11 -9.29
CA LEU A 418 -8.77 -21.71 -9.10
C LEU A 418 -9.30 -20.75 -10.16
N VAL A 419 -9.31 -21.13 -11.45
CA VAL A 419 -9.81 -20.23 -12.52
C VAL A 419 -11.29 -19.91 -12.31
N THR A 420 -12.11 -20.92 -12.05
CA THR A 420 -13.55 -20.72 -11.80
C THR A 420 -13.82 -19.97 -10.51
N PHE A 421 -13.05 -20.25 -9.45
CA PHE A 421 -13.15 -19.56 -8.17
C PHE A 421 -12.80 -18.08 -8.33
N ASN A 422 -11.60 -17.80 -8.84
CA ASN A 422 -11.10 -16.44 -9.06
C ASN A 422 -12.05 -15.62 -9.93
N SER A 423 -12.61 -16.23 -10.98
CA SER A 423 -13.60 -15.56 -11.82
C SER A 423 -14.86 -15.22 -11.03
N SER A 424 -15.46 -16.18 -10.33
CA SER A 424 -16.69 -15.93 -9.55
C SER A 424 -16.47 -14.94 -8.40
N PHE A 425 -15.32 -15.02 -7.72
CA PHE A 425 -14.94 -14.15 -6.62
C PHE A 425 -14.75 -12.70 -7.07
N SER A 426 -13.97 -12.48 -8.14
CA SER A 426 -13.77 -11.15 -8.71
C SER A 426 -15.07 -10.56 -9.27
N THR A 427 -15.93 -11.38 -9.87
CA THR A 427 -17.26 -10.92 -10.31
C THR A 427 -18.11 -10.43 -9.14
N GLU A 428 -18.14 -11.12 -7.99
CA GLU A 428 -18.87 -10.62 -6.81
C GLU A 428 -18.29 -9.33 -6.24
N ILE A 429 -16.97 -9.13 -6.34
CA ILE A 429 -16.36 -7.84 -5.98
C ILE A 429 -16.98 -6.68 -6.77
N THR A 430 -17.33 -6.87 -8.04
CA THR A 430 -17.92 -5.79 -8.86
C THR A 430 -19.28 -5.30 -8.36
N PHE A 431 -20.02 -6.12 -7.61
CA PHE A 431 -21.35 -5.80 -7.09
C PHE A 431 -21.35 -5.17 -5.70
N LEU A 432 -20.18 -5.05 -5.05
CA LEU A 432 -20.09 -4.45 -3.72
C LEU A 432 -20.57 -3.00 -3.73
N ASN A 433 -21.29 -2.61 -2.69
CA ASN A 433 -21.75 -1.25 -2.48
C ASN A 433 -21.12 -0.68 -1.20
N PHE A 434 -20.35 0.40 -1.36
CA PHE A 434 -19.67 1.11 -0.28
C PHE A 434 -20.34 2.44 0.09
N ASP A 435 -21.59 2.64 -0.32
CA ASP A 435 -22.38 3.81 0.07
C ASP A 435 -22.77 3.68 1.54
N SER A 436 -22.63 4.79 2.27
CA SER A 436 -22.99 4.86 3.69
C SER A 436 -24.48 5.14 3.94
N ASN A 437 -25.28 5.41 2.89
CA ASN A 437 -26.72 5.71 2.94
C ASN A 437 -27.46 5.20 1.72
#